data_AF-A0A7C7P306-F1
#
_entry.id   AF-A0A7C7P306-F1
#
_cell.length_a   1.000
_cell.length_b   1.000
_cell.length_c   1.000
_cell.angle_alpha   90.00
_cell.angle_beta   90.00
_cell.angle_gamma   90.00
#
_symmetry.space_group_name_H-M   'P 1'
#
loop_
_entity.id
_entity.type
_entity.pdbx_description
1 polymer ?
#
loop_
_entity_poly.entity_id
_entity_poly.type
_entity_poly.pdbx_seq_one_letter_code
_entity_poly.pdbx_strand_id
1 'polypeptide(L)'
;VERECPICKGTGKVITKPCKSCSNGLVRKSVSVKVKVPAGVESGNYMRLDGQGNKGEAGQPAGDLVVFFEEENHPHFVRDGENVFLEAVISFSMSALGTSIEVPTIDGGKVSLKIPPGIQSGQILRMRKKGFPVMRGSLRGDQLVRVHVETPSGLNKKQKSIFEELESKENKVKQPYRKIKL
;
A
#
# COMPACT_ATOMS: atom_id res chain seq x y z
N VAL A 1 3.96 -33.89 -54.26
CA VAL A 1 4.49 -32.72 -53.53
C VAL A 1 3.42 -31.64 -53.57
N GLU A 2 2.70 -31.45 -52.46
CA GLU A 2 1.76 -30.34 -52.34
C GLU A 2 2.54 -29.04 -52.09
N ARG A 3 2.11 -27.97 -52.74
CA ARG A 3 2.70 -26.63 -52.64
C ARG A 3 1.58 -25.63 -52.43
N GLU A 4 1.83 -24.61 -51.63
CA GLU A 4 0.85 -23.54 -51.40
C GLU A 4 0.43 -22.90 -52.72
N CYS A 5 -0.87 -22.62 -52.86
CA CYS A 5 -1.40 -21.97 -54.05
C CYS A 5 -0.72 -20.60 -54.22
N PRO A 6 -0.07 -20.30 -55.36
CA PRO A 6 0.68 -19.06 -55.55
C PRO A 6 -0.22 -17.81 -55.56
N ILE A 7 -1.53 -18.01 -55.80
CA ILE A 7 -2.51 -16.93 -55.92
C ILE A 7 -3.08 -16.54 -54.54
N CYS A 8 -3.48 -17.53 -53.71
CA CYS A 8 -4.07 -17.25 -52.39
C CYS A 8 -3.10 -17.48 -51.22
N LYS A 9 -1.89 -17.99 -51.47
CA LYS A 9 -0.84 -18.27 -50.47
C LYS A 9 -1.37 -19.01 -49.24
N GLY A 10 -2.19 -20.05 -49.47
CA GLY A 10 -2.75 -20.88 -48.41
C GLY A 10 -4.01 -20.33 -47.70
N THR A 11 -4.44 -19.09 -47.99
CA THR A 11 -5.62 -18.48 -47.31
C THR A 11 -6.97 -18.94 -47.87
N GLY A 12 -7.00 -19.60 -49.04
CA GLY A 12 -8.21 -20.10 -49.68
C GLY A 12 -9.16 -19.04 -50.27
N LYS A 13 -8.83 -17.74 -50.15
CA LYS A 13 -9.63 -16.63 -50.69
C LYS A 13 -8.73 -15.57 -51.33
N VAL A 14 -9.22 -14.93 -52.39
CA VAL A 14 -8.51 -13.83 -53.07
C VAL A 14 -9.32 -12.56 -52.90
N ILE A 15 -8.72 -11.53 -52.29
CA ILE A 15 -9.37 -10.24 -52.05
C ILE A 15 -9.22 -9.39 -53.31
N THR A 16 -10.30 -9.25 -54.09
CA THR A 16 -10.30 -8.52 -55.38
C THR A 16 -10.22 -7.00 -55.22
N LYS A 17 -10.66 -6.46 -54.08
CA LYS A 17 -10.58 -5.03 -53.73
C LYS A 17 -9.99 -4.88 -52.31
N PRO A 18 -8.66 -4.84 -52.16
CA PRO A 18 -8.03 -4.77 -50.85
C PRO A 18 -8.31 -3.43 -50.17
N CYS A 19 -8.49 -3.49 -48.85
CA CYS A 19 -8.65 -2.29 -48.04
C CYS A 19 -7.34 -1.48 -48.04
N LYS A 20 -7.41 -0.19 -48.36
CA LYS A 20 -6.24 0.69 -48.42
C LYS A 20 -5.65 1.01 -47.04
N SER A 21 -6.45 0.94 -45.98
CA SER A 21 -6.04 1.27 -44.61
C SER A 21 -5.59 0.06 -43.79
N CYS A 22 -5.86 -1.18 -44.23
CA CYS A 22 -5.43 -2.38 -43.54
C CYS A 22 -4.78 -3.39 -44.50
N SER A 23 -3.49 -3.21 -44.74
CA SER A 23 -2.71 -4.09 -45.63
C SER A 23 -2.69 -5.54 -45.16
N ASN A 24 -2.72 -5.78 -43.84
CA ASN A 24 -2.65 -7.11 -43.23
C ASN A 24 -3.98 -7.51 -42.55
N GLY A 25 -5.09 -6.83 -42.86
CA GLY A 25 -6.40 -7.10 -42.25
C GLY A 25 -6.56 -6.62 -40.79
N LEU A 26 -5.53 -6.00 -40.21
CA LEU A 26 -5.53 -5.41 -38.86
C LEU A 26 -5.17 -3.92 -38.93
N VAL A 27 -5.76 -3.11 -38.05
CA VAL A 27 -5.48 -1.68 -37.88
C VAL A 27 -5.20 -1.41 -36.40
N ARG A 28 -4.18 -0.61 -36.11
CA ARG A 28 -3.91 -0.15 -34.73
C ARG A 28 -4.97 0.86 -34.31
N LYS A 29 -5.56 0.66 -33.14
CA LYS A 29 -6.56 1.56 -32.56
C LYS A 29 -6.24 1.78 -31.09
N SER A 30 -6.34 3.02 -30.63
CA SER A 30 -6.33 3.34 -29.20
C SER A 30 -7.72 3.09 -28.62
N VAL A 31 -7.78 2.28 -27.56
CA VAL A 31 -9.01 1.91 -26.86
C VAL A 31 -8.82 2.18 -25.38
N SER A 32 -9.80 2.84 -24.76
CA SER A 32 -9.82 3.02 -23.31
C SER A 32 -10.51 1.82 -22.66
N VAL A 33 -9.80 1.14 -21.77
CA VAL A 33 -10.34 0.00 -21.00
C VAL A 33 -10.59 0.46 -19.57
N LYS A 34 -11.81 0.25 -19.06
CA LYS A 34 -12.18 0.61 -17.69
C LYS A 34 -11.82 -0.55 -16.76
N VAL A 35 -10.82 -0.35 -15.91
CA VAL A 35 -10.41 -1.32 -14.89
C VAL A 35 -11.01 -0.92 -13.56
N LYS A 36 -11.78 -1.82 -12.92
CA LYS A 36 -12.30 -1.60 -11.56
C LYS A 36 -11.38 -2.32 -10.58
N VAL A 37 -10.55 -1.57 -9.87
CA VAL A 37 -9.62 -2.12 -8.86
C VAL A 37 -10.42 -2.63 -7.66
N PRO A 38 -10.38 -3.93 -7.33
CA PRO A 38 -11.02 -4.47 -6.15
C PRO A 38 -10.35 -3.95 -4.87
N ALA A 39 -11.14 -3.74 -3.82
CA ALA A 39 -10.58 -3.39 -2.52
C ALA A 39 -9.75 -4.56 -1.95
N GLY A 40 -8.63 -4.24 -1.30
CA GLY A 40 -7.75 -5.24 -0.67
C GLY A 40 -6.70 -5.85 -1.59
N VAL A 41 -6.68 -5.49 -2.87
CA VAL A 41 -5.59 -5.86 -3.80
C VAL A 41 -4.24 -5.40 -3.27
N GLU A 42 -3.26 -6.28 -3.36
CA GLU A 42 -1.87 -6.09 -2.94
C GLU A 42 -0.93 -6.19 -4.15
N SER A 43 0.30 -5.70 -3.99
CA SER A 43 1.37 -5.91 -4.96
C SER A 43 1.51 -7.39 -5.33
N GLY A 44 1.62 -7.67 -6.63
CA GLY A 44 1.74 -9.04 -7.15
C GLY A 44 0.41 -9.73 -7.46
N ASN A 45 -0.73 -9.17 -7.04
CA ASN A 45 -2.01 -9.55 -7.61
C ASN A 45 -2.08 -9.11 -9.09
N TYR A 46 -2.86 -9.85 -9.87
CA TYR A 46 -3.16 -9.49 -11.26
C TYR A 46 -4.65 -9.68 -11.57
N MET A 47 -5.15 -8.90 -12.52
CA MET A 47 -6.49 -9.01 -13.07
C MET A 47 -6.42 -9.29 -14.57
N ARG A 48 -7.08 -10.36 -15.00
CA ARG A 48 -7.23 -10.70 -16.41
C ARG A 48 -8.55 -10.15 -16.92
N LEU A 49 -8.50 -9.47 -18.06
CA LEU A 49 -9.66 -8.95 -18.78
C LEU A 49 -9.80 -9.70 -20.11
N ASP A 50 -10.74 -10.64 -20.14
CA ASP A 50 -10.90 -11.57 -21.25
C ASP A 50 -11.27 -10.85 -22.56
N GLY A 51 -10.55 -11.17 -23.62
CA GLY A 51 -10.79 -10.63 -24.97
C GLY A 51 -10.51 -9.13 -25.14
N GLN A 52 -9.90 -8.48 -24.13
CA GLN A 52 -9.49 -7.06 -24.20
C GLN A 52 -8.06 -6.88 -24.74
N GLY A 53 -7.39 -7.96 -25.12
CA GLY A 53 -6.08 -7.93 -25.77
C GLY A 53 -6.19 -7.67 -27.27
N ASN A 54 -5.05 -7.79 -27.96
CA ASN A 54 -5.00 -7.59 -29.39
C ASN A 54 -5.82 -8.68 -30.12
N LYS A 55 -6.49 -8.28 -31.20
CA LYS A 55 -7.18 -9.22 -32.09
C LYS A 55 -6.17 -10.23 -32.65
N GLY A 56 -6.49 -11.52 -32.56
CA GLY A 56 -5.70 -12.57 -33.17
C GLY A 56 -5.73 -12.55 -34.68
N GLU A 57 -4.92 -13.41 -35.29
CA GLU A 57 -4.93 -13.65 -36.73
C GLU A 57 -6.27 -14.22 -37.22
N ALA A 58 -6.44 -14.37 -38.54
CA ALA A 58 -7.70 -14.73 -39.16
C ALA A 58 -8.39 -15.94 -38.48
N GLY A 59 -9.53 -15.69 -37.84
CA GLY A 59 -10.34 -16.70 -37.14
C GLY A 59 -9.98 -16.95 -35.68
N GLN A 60 -8.88 -16.39 -35.17
CA GLN A 60 -8.47 -16.49 -33.77
C GLN A 60 -9.18 -15.44 -32.90
N PRO A 61 -9.54 -15.79 -31.66
CA PRO A 61 -10.09 -14.82 -30.71
C PRO A 61 -9.07 -13.73 -30.37
N ALA A 62 -9.54 -12.63 -29.78
CA ALA A 62 -8.65 -11.66 -29.18
C ALA A 62 -7.92 -12.28 -27.98
N GLY A 63 -6.68 -11.85 -27.75
CA GLY A 63 -5.98 -12.17 -26.51
C GLY A 63 -6.60 -11.44 -25.32
N ASP A 64 -5.96 -11.56 -24.17
CA ASP A 64 -6.41 -10.93 -22.94
C ASP A 64 -5.50 -9.78 -22.53
N LEU A 65 -6.06 -8.83 -21.79
CA LEU A 65 -5.29 -7.80 -21.10
C LEU A 65 -5.06 -8.25 -19.65
N VAL A 66 -3.79 -8.38 -19.26
CA VAL A 66 -3.41 -8.69 -17.87
C VAL A 66 -2.92 -7.41 -17.21
N VAL A 67 -3.62 -7.00 -16.16
CA VAL A 67 -3.29 -5.83 -15.33
C VAL A 67 -2.57 -6.33 -14.10
N PHE A 68 -1.32 -5.90 -13.90
CA PHE A 68 -0.57 -6.14 -12.68
C PHE A 68 -0.77 -4.96 -11.73
N PHE A 69 -0.91 -5.25 -10.45
CA PHE A 69 -1.03 -4.24 -9.40
C PHE A 69 0.30 -4.08 -8.69
N GLU A 70 0.70 -2.82 -8.51
CA GLU A 70 1.85 -2.40 -7.74
C GLU A 70 1.39 -1.35 -6.73
N GLU A 71 1.90 -1.45 -5.51
CA GLU A 71 1.63 -0.47 -4.47
C GLU A 71 2.63 0.67 -4.51
N GLU A 72 2.11 1.89 -4.46
CA GLU A 72 2.93 3.07 -4.28
C GLU A 72 3.29 3.27 -2.80
N ASN A 73 4.52 3.70 -2.54
CA ASN A 73 4.95 4.03 -1.20
C ASN A 73 4.15 5.21 -0.65
N HIS A 74 3.64 5.08 0.58
CA HIS A 74 2.91 6.13 1.26
C HIS A 74 3.80 6.84 2.31
N PRO A 75 3.76 8.17 2.45
CA PRO A 75 4.62 8.92 3.38
C PRO A 75 4.44 8.57 4.86
N HIS A 76 3.29 8.00 5.23
CA HIS A 76 2.94 7.71 6.64
C HIS A 76 2.60 6.25 6.92
N PHE A 77 2.33 5.45 5.89
CA PHE A 77 1.75 4.13 6.05
C PHE A 77 2.65 3.07 5.44
N VAL A 78 2.82 1.97 6.16
CA VAL A 78 3.47 0.76 5.66
C VAL A 78 2.45 -0.36 5.73
N ARG A 79 2.16 -0.99 4.59
CA ARG A 79 1.24 -2.12 4.53
C ARG A 79 1.98 -3.42 4.88
N ASP A 80 1.29 -4.29 5.61
CA ASP A 80 1.73 -5.66 5.92
C ASP A 80 0.50 -6.57 5.83
N GLY A 81 0.29 -7.16 4.66
CA GLY A 81 -0.93 -7.89 4.33
C GLY A 81 -2.17 -7.00 4.48
N GLU A 82 -3.10 -7.38 5.36
CA GLU A 82 -4.30 -6.58 5.64
C GLU A 82 -4.09 -5.53 6.73
N ASN A 83 -2.96 -5.57 7.45
CA ASN A 83 -2.65 -4.60 8.48
C ASN A 83 -1.90 -3.41 7.88
N VAL A 84 -1.97 -2.29 8.60
CA VAL A 84 -1.22 -1.08 8.24
C VAL A 84 -0.52 -0.53 9.46
N PHE A 85 0.74 -0.18 9.29
CA PHE A 85 1.56 0.44 10.31
C PHE A 85 1.68 1.93 10.06
N LEU A 86 1.70 2.69 11.16
CA LEU A 86 2.18 4.07 11.17
C LEU A 86 2.98 4.34 12.44
N GLU A 87 3.81 5.37 12.39
CA GLU A 87 4.53 5.84 13.56
C GLU A 87 3.92 7.16 14.05
N ALA A 88 3.52 7.19 15.33
CA ALA A 88 3.03 8.38 15.99
C ALA A 88 4.11 8.93 16.92
N VAL A 89 4.59 10.13 16.61
CA VAL A 89 5.58 10.83 17.43
C VAL A 89 4.87 11.62 18.53
N ILE A 90 5.28 11.41 19.78
CA ILE A 90 4.74 12.11 20.95
C ILE A 90 5.86 12.68 21.81
N SER A 91 5.57 13.73 22.57
CA SER A 91 6.53 14.29 23.51
C SER A 91 6.73 13.40 24.74
N PHE A 92 7.87 13.55 25.39
CA PHE A 92 8.15 12.91 26.68
C PHE A 92 7.03 13.14 27.71
N SER A 93 6.55 14.38 27.87
CA SER A 93 5.47 14.69 28.81
C SER A 93 4.15 13.97 28.48
N MET A 94 3.80 13.88 27.20
CA MET A 94 2.63 13.12 26.76
C MET A 94 2.77 11.62 27.05
N SER A 95 3.97 11.07 26.88
CA SER A 95 4.22 9.65 27.19
C SER A 95 4.09 9.36 28.69
N ALA A 96 4.56 10.28 29.54
CA ALA A 96 4.51 10.13 30.99
C ALA A 96 3.08 10.30 31.55
N LEU A 97 2.36 11.33 31.10
CA LEU A 97 1.05 11.71 31.63
C LEU A 97 -0.12 11.00 30.94
N GLY A 98 0.11 10.41 29.77
CA GLY A 98 -0.94 9.95 28.88
C GLY A 98 -1.59 11.11 28.14
N THR A 99 -2.17 10.82 26.99
CA THR A 99 -2.81 11.84 26.14
C THR A 99 -3.81 11.20 25.19
N SER A 100 -4.48 12.01 24.38
CA SER A 100 -5.23 11.54 23.21
C SER A 100 -4.73 12.28 21.99
N ILE A 101 -4.37 11.57 20.93
CA ILE A 101 -3.91 12.16 19.67
C ILE A 101 -4.84 11.75 18.53
N GLU A 102 -4.93 12.58 17.51
CA GLU A 102 -5.62 12.20 16.27
C GLU A 102 -4.66 11.50 15.32
N VAL A 103 -5.06 10.33 14.84
CA VAL A 103 -4.25 9.50 13.96
C VAL A 103 -4.97 9.32 12.62
N PRO A 104 -4.30 9.56 11.47
CA PRO A 104 -4.91 9.35 10.16
C PRO A 104 -5.18 7.86 9.94
N THR A 105 -6.23 7.57 9.17
CA THR A 105 -6.61 6.20 8.79
C THR A 105 -6.59 6.06 7.28
N ILE A 106 -6.46 4.84 6.79
CA ILE A 106 -6.44 4.55 5.34
C ILE A 106 -7.76 4.90 4.64
N ASP A 107 -8.86 5.04 5.40
CA ASP A 107 -10.17 5.45 4.87
C ASP A 107 -10.27 6.99 4.64
N GLY A 108 -9.19 7.75 4.88
CA GLY A 108 -9.11 9.19 4.67
C GLY A 108 -9.60 10.04 5.86
N GLY A 109 -10.09 9.41 6.94
CA GLY A 109 -10.48 10.08 8.18
C GLY A 109 -9.37 10.09 9.23
N LYS A 110 -9.58 10.85 10.32
CA LYS A 110 -8.78 10.78 11.55
C LYS A 110 -9.59 10.12 12.65
N VAL A 111 -8.91 9.39 13.53
CA VAL A 111 -9.51 8.77 14.71
C VAL A 111 -8.71 9.13 15.94
N SER A 112 -9.40 9.45 17.02
CA SER A 112 -8.76 9.73 18.32
C SER A 112 -8.21 8.43 18.91
N LEU A 113 -6.90 8.40 19.14
CA LEU A 113 -6.17 7.31 19.79
C LEU A 113 -5.78 7.75 21.20
N LYS A 114 -6.31 7.04 22.20
CA LYS A 114 -5.93 7.24 23.60
C LYS A 114 -4.60 6.56 23.90
N ILE A 115 -3.65 7.35 24.36
CA ILE A 115 -2.33 6.91 24.79
C ILE A 115 -2.33 6.79 26.31
N PRO A 116 -2.08 5.59 26.86
CA PRO A 116 -2.00 5.41 28.31
C PRO A 116 -0.77 6.12 28.90
N PRO A 117 -0.84 6.58 30.16
CA PRO A 117 0.32 7.10 30.86
C PRO A 117 1.40 6.02 31.03
N GLY A 118 2.66 6.43 30.96
CA GLY A 118 3.82 5.55 31.09
C GLY A 118 4.11 4.68 29.86
N ILE A 119 3.52 5.00 28.70
CA ILE A 119 3.80 4.28 27.46
C ILE A 119 5.29 4.37 27.12
N GLN A 120 5.86 3.26 26.66
CA GLN A 120 7.28 3.21 26.28
C GLN A 120 7.42 3.43 24.76
N SER A 121 8.50 4.09 24.35
CA SER A 121 8.84 4.22 22.93
C SER A 121 9.00 2.84 22.29
N GLY A 122 8.49 2.68 21.07
CA GLY A 122 8.43 1.43 20.33
C GLY A 122 7.20 0.56 20.64
N GLN A 123 6.42 0.86 21.68
CA GLN A 123 5.18 0.12 21.93
C GLN A 123 4.16 0.35 20.81
N ILE A 124 3.42 -0.71 20.47
CA ILE A 124 2.44 -0.72 19.40
C ILE A 124 1.04 -0.70 20.00
N LEU A 125 0.26 0.32 19.67
CA LEU A 125 -1.16 0.42 19.99
C LEU A 125 -1.98 -0.06 18.79
N ARG A 126 -2.95 -0.93 19.06
CA ARG A 126 -3.77 -1.56 18.01
C ARG A 126 -5.15 -0.94 17.90
N MET A 127 -5.46 -0.42 16.72
CA MET A 127 -6.78 0.07 16.34
C MET A 127 -7.50 -0.99 15.50
N ARG A 128 -8.48 -1.67 16.12
CA ARG A 128 -9.18 -2.80 15.51
C ARG A 128 -10.00 -2.39 14.28
N LYS A 129 -9.96 -3.22 13.22
CA LYS A 129 -10.76 -3.06 11.98
C LYS A 129 -10.50 -1.75 11.21
N LYS A 130 -9.32 -1.17 11.38
CA LYS A 130 -8.87 0.07 10.72
C LYS A 130 -7.78 -0.16 9.66
N GLY A 131 -7.44 -1.41 9.36
CA GLY A 131 -6.58 -1.81 8.25
C GLY A 131 -7.37 -2.09 6.97
N PHE A 132 -6.69 -2.70 6.00
CA PHE A 132 -7.22 -3.01 4.68
C PHE A 132 -8.30 -4.10 4.73
N PRO A 133 -9.28 -4.07 3.80
CA PRO A 133 -10.23 -5.16 3.64
C PRO A 133 -9.55 -6.41 3.08
N VAL A 134 -9.94 -7.57 3.60
CA VAL A 134 -9.50 -8.86 3.07
C VAL A 134 -10.12 -9.06 1.68
N MET A 135 -9.30 -9.44 0.70
CA MET A 135 -9.79 -9.72 -0.65
C MET A 135 -10.84 -10.85 -0.61
N ARG A 136 -12.03 -10.61 -1.17
CA ARG A 136 -13.17 -11.57 -1.16
C ARG A 136 -13.67 -11.94 0.25
N GLY A 137 -13.43 -11.10 1.26
CA GLY A 137 -13.93 -11.28 2.63
C GLY A 137 -14.74 -10.08 3.13
N SER A 138 -15.42 -10.27 4.27
CA SER A 138 -16.08 -9.18 5.02
C SER A 138 -15.20 -8.60 6.13
N LEU A 139 -14.06 -9.24 6.40
CA LEU A 139 -13.13 -8.84 7.45
C LEU A 139 -12.19 -7.74 6.98
N ARG A 140 -11.67 -6.99 7.96
CA ARG A 140 -10.65 -5.97 7.80
C ARG A 140 -9.51 -6.26 8.76
N GLY A 141 -8.29 -5.96 8.34
CA GLY A 141 -7.14 -5.92 9.21
C GLY A 141 -7.20 -4.76 10.21
N ASP A 142 -6.12 -4.62 10.96
CA ASP A 142 -5.97 -3.62 12.01
C ASP A 142 -4.97 -2.54 11.60
N GLN A 143 -5.10 -1.36 12.21
CA GLN A 143 -4.10 -0.31 12.12
C GLN A 143 -3.24 -0.34 13.38
N LEU A 144 -1.93 -0.48 13.19
CA LEU A 144 -0.92 -0.66 14.22
C LEU A 144 -0.10 0.62 14.34
N VAL A 145 -0.22 1.29 15.48
CA VAL A 145 0.42 2.58 15.72
C VAL A 145 1.62 2.37 16.62
N ARG A 146 2.82 2.44 16.05
CA ARG A 146 4.06 2.43 16.83
C ARG A 146 4.25 3.82 17.44
N VAL A 147 4.35 3.89 18.76
CA VAL A 147 4.57 5.16 19.45
C VAL A 147 6.07 5.43 19.52
N HIS A 148 6.49 6.59 19.03
CA HIS A 148 7.86 7.07 19.13
C HIS A 148 7.89 8.26 20.09
N VAL A 149 8.63 8.13 21.19
CA VAL A 149 8.78 9.24 22.14
C VAL A 149 9.97 10.08 21.71
N GLU A 150 9.70 11.31 21.30
CA GLU A 150 10.75 12.27 20.94
C GLU A 150 11.30 12.94 22.20
N THR A 151 12.60 12.79 22.41
CA THR A 151 13.30 13.42 23.53
C THR A 151 13.69 14.84 23.11
N PRO A 152 13.30 15.87 23.88
CA PRO A 152 13.54 17.26 23.47
C PRO A 152 15.04 17.60 23.45
N SER A 153 15.50 18.18 22.35
CA SER A 153 16.86 18.70 22.20
C SER A 153 16.89 20.24 22.27
N GLY A 154 18.01 20.82 22.68
CA GLY A 154 18.18 22.29 22.66
C GLY A 154 17.36 23.04 23.71
N LEU A 155 17.31 22.52 24.94
CA LEU A 155 16.53 23.09 26.04
C LEU A 155 17.00 24.51 26.40
N ASN A 156 16.04 25.43 26.56
CA ASN A 156 16.32 26.75 27.12
C ASN A 156 16.52 26.70 28.66
N LYS A 157 16.98 27.80 29.26
CA LYS A 157 17.27 27.86 30.72
C LYS A 157 16.09 27.41 31.60
N LYS A 158 14.86 27.82 31.24
CA LYS A 158 13.64 27.47 32.00
C LYS A 158 13.26 25.99 31.84
N GLN A 159 13.36 25.46 30.62
CA GLN A 159 13.10 24.04 30.37
C GLN A 159 14.13 23.18 31.09
N LYS A 160 15.41 23.56 31.04
CA LYS A 160 16.48 22.84 31.73
C LYS A 160 16.24 22.76 33.24
N SER A 161 15.87 23.86 33.90
CA SER A 161 15.56 23.85 35.33
C SER A 161 14.38 22.94 35.68
N ILE A 162 13.37 22.83 34.80
CA ILE A 162 12.24 21.91 35.01
C ILE A 162 12.70 20.44 34.93
N PHE A 163 13.57 20.11 33.96
CA PHE A 163 14.11 18.76 33.85
C PHE A 163 15.06 18.40 34.99
N GLU A 164 15.86 19.35 35.50
CA GLU A 164 16.70 19.16 36.70
C GLU A 164 15.83 18.94 37.96
N GLU A 165 14.73 19.67 38.11
CA GLU A 165 13.78 19.44 39.20
C GLU A 165 13.11 18.05 39.08
N LEU A 166 12.73 17.64 37.87
CA LEU A 166 12.19 16.31 37.61
C LEU A 166 13.18 15.22 37.99
N GLU A 167 14.44 15.34 37.54
CA GLU A 167 15.51 14.39 37.85
C GLU A 167 15.68 14.21 39.37
N SER A 168 15.60 15.29 40.14
CA SER A 168 15.71 15.22 41.62
C SER A 168 14.58 14.45 42.29
N LYS A 169 13.40 14.37 41.65
CA LYS A 169 12.20 13.70 42.16
C LYS A 169 11.98 12.30 41.56
N GLU A 170 12.73 11.95 40.51
CA GLU A 170 12.60 10.66 39.84
C GLU A 170 13.16 9.50 40.69
N ASN A 171 12.57 8.31 40.50
CA ASN A 171 13.05 7.10 41.14
C ASN A 171 14.42 6.71 40.54
N LYS A 172 15.40 6.41 41.39
CA LYS A 172 16.71 5.95 40.93
C LYS A 172 16.59 4.69 40.07
N VAL A 173 17.25 4.71 38.91
CA VAL A 173 17.32 3.56 38.02
C VAL A 173 18.08 2.43 38.71
N LYS A 174 17.40 1.33 39.03
CA LYS A 174 17.99 0.18 39.76
C LYS A 174 19.08 -0.55 38.97
N GLN A 175 18.95 -0.59 37.63
CA GLN A 175 19.89 -1.27 36.74
C GLN A 175 20.12 -0.41 35.49
N PRO A 176 21.15 0.45 35.49
CA PRO A 176 21.42 1.34 34.37
C PRO A 176 21.96 0.61 33.13
N TYR A 177 22.47 -0.61 33.28
CA TYR A 177 23.07 -1.39 32.21
C TYR A 177 22.35 -2.73 32.03
N ARG A 178 22.13 -3.13 30.78
CA ARG A 178 21.55 -4.43 30.41
C ARG A 178 22.36 -5.05 29.27
N LYS A 179 22.51 -6.37 29.27
CA LYS A 179 23.18 -7.10 28.18
C LYS A 179 22.26 -7.12 26.95
N ILE A 180 22.75 -6.58 25.83
CA ILE A 180 22.06 -6.68 24.54
C ILE A 180 22.18 -8.14 24.06
N LYS A 181 21.08 -8.71 23.56
CA LYS A 181 21.12 -9.94 22.77
C LYS A 181 21.26 -9.51 21.31
N LEU A 182 22.40 -9.85 20.70
CA LEU A 182 22.62 -9.76 19.26
C LEU A 182 21.91 -10.92 18.57
#